data_AF-A0AAW7B3F6-F1
#
_entry.id   AF-A0AAW7B3F6-F1
#
_cell.length_a   1.000
_cell.length_b   1.000
_cell.length_c   1.000
_cell.angle_alpha   90.00
_cell.angle_beta   90.00
_cell.angle_gamma   90.00
#
_symmetry.space_group_name_H-M   'P 1'
#
loop_
_entity.id
_entity.type
_entity.pdbx_description
1 polymer ?
#
loop_
_entity_poly.entity_id
_entity_poly.type
_entity_poly.pdbx_seq_one_letter_code
_entity_poly.pdbx_strand_id
1 'polypeptide(L)'
;MTHHTLIGADDHARIAEAIRKAEAETSGEIYAVLARSSDDYFFAAGFVATCGILIASVLAAFLAHWYWFDIRLPIFGLAVLAAFVSAMVLLWFVPSIRMLLVPRRIRYKRAHLNALQQFLARNVHITEKRTGILLFVSMAEHYAEVIADAGINVRVEQEEWNAIVSTLIHHASRAAVGEGFVEAIGQAGKLLSHHFPAGDDDVNELDDHLIEL
;
A
#
# COMPACT_ATOMS: atom_id res chain seq x y z
N MET A 1 17.85 -9.66 -9.14
CA MET A 1 17.13 -8.82 -8.17
C MET A 1 17.14 -9.57 -6.85
N THR A 2 17.98 -9.15 -5.91
CA THR A 2 18.06 -9.76 -4.58
C THR A 2 16.77 -9.44 -3.84
N HIS A 3 15.93 -10.46 -3.60
CA HIS A 3 14.79 -10.38 -2.69
C HIS A 3 15.34 -10.04 -1.30
N HIS A 4 15.35 -8.76 -0.96
CA HIS A 4 15.52 -8.33 0.41
C HIS A 4 14.16 -8.55 1.07
N THR A 5 14.05 -9.63 1.84
CA THR A 5 12.86 -9.90 2.64
C THR A 5 12.61 -8.71 3.57
N LEU A 6 11.40 -8.17 3.54
CA LEU A 6 10.99 -7.05 4.39
C LEU A 6 10.88 -7.49 5.85
N ILE A 7 10.66 -8.79 6.06
CA ILE A 7 10.45 -9.42 7.34
C ILE A 7 11.39 -10.63 7.51
N GLY A 8 11.79 -10.95 8.74
CA GLY A 8 12.64 -12.11 9.03
C GLY A 8 11.94 -13.46 8.79
N ALA A 9 12.70 -14.55 8.64
CA ALA A 9 12.12 -15.89 8.49
C ALA A 9 11.27 -16.31 9.71
N ASP A 10 11.68 -15.89 10.91
CA ASP A 10 10.95 -16.17 12.15
C ASP A 10 9.57 -15.52 12.16
N ASP A 11 9.45 -14.32 11.63
CA ASP A 11 8.17 -13.61 11.55
C ASP A 11 7.25 -14.20 10.48
N HIS A 12 7.79 -14.71 9.36
CA HIS A 12 6.97 -15.47 8.39
C HIS A 12 6.34 -16.70 9.05
N ALA A 13 7.12 -17.44 9.84
CA ALA A 13 6.61 -18.60 10.58
C ALA A 13 5.56 -18.22 11.62
N ARG A 14 5.76 -17.10 12.34
CA ARG A 14 4.79 -16.58 13.31
C ARG A 14 3.48 -16.15 12.66
N ILE A 15 3.54 -15.48 11.51
CA ILE A 15 2.35 -15.06 10.76
C ILE A 15 1.61 -16.29 10.23
N ALA A 16 2.32 -17.23 9.60
CA ALA A 16 1.73 -18.47 9.11
C ALA A 16 1.02 -19.27 10.23
N GLU A 17 1.63 -19.33 11.41
CA GLU A 17 1.02 -19.97 12.57
C GLU A 17 -0.21 -19.20 13.09
N ALA A 18 -0.17 -17.87 13.05
CA ALA A 18 -1.31 -17.05 13.42
C ALA A 18 -2.49 -17.24 12.45
N ILE A 19 -2.23 -17.37 11.15
CA ILE A 19 -3.24 -17.66 10.11
C ILE A 19 -3.87 -19.02 10.39
N ARG A 20 -3.07 -20.09 10.48
CA ARG A 20 -3.56 -21.44 10.80
C ARG A 20 -4.42 -21.50 12.04
N LYS A 21 -3.98 -20.82 13.10
CA LYS A 21 -4.71 -20.81 14.37
C LYS A 21 -6.05 -20.07 14.24
N ALA A 22 -6.08 -18.97 13.50
CA ALA A 22 -7.30 -18.22 13.28
C ALA A 22 -8.31 -19.01 12.45
N GLU A 23 -7.86 -19.61 11.33
CA GLU A 23 -8.69 -20.42 10.43
C GLU A 23 -9.20 -21.71 11.09
N ALA A 24 -8.47 -22.28 12.05
CA ALA A 24 -8.97 -23.43 12.81
C ALA A 24 -10.25 -23.13 13.62
N GLU A 25 -10.58 -21.86 13.89
CA GLU A 25 -11.76 -21.45 14.65
C GLU A 25 -12.88 -20.87 13.77
N THR A 26 -12.67 -20.71 12.46
CA THR A 26 -13.62 -20.03 11.56
C THR A 26 -13.63 -20.63 10.17
N SER A 27 -14.78 -20.62 9.49
CA SER A 27 -14.88 -20.98 8.07
C SER A 27 -14.52 -19.85 7.11
N GLY A 28 -13.81 -18.83 7.61
CA GLY A 28 -13.29 -17.71 6.84
C GLY A 28 -11.80 -17.87 6.58
N GLU A 29 -11.39 -17.51 5.38
CA GLU A 29 -10.03 -17.66 4.89
C GLU A 29 -9.28 -16.34 5.01
N ILE A 30 -8.05 -16.36 5.54
CA ILE A 30 -7.30 -15.14 5.87
C ILE A 30 -6.05 -15.05 5.02
N TYR A 31 -6.03 -14.08 4.12
CA TYR A 31 -4.90 -13.82 3.25
C TYR A 31 -4.11 -12.57 3.69
N ALA A 32 -2.79 -12.68 3.83
CA ALA A 32 -1.94 -11.57 4.26
C ALA A 32 -0.94 -11.17 3.18
N VAL A 33 -0.88 -9.88 2.86
CA VAL A 33 0.03 -9.33 1.84
C VAL A 33 0.77 -8.11 2.37
N LEU A 34 2.09 -8.15 2.24
CA LEU A 34 2.99 -7.04 2.50
C LEU A 34 3.66 -6.55 1.22
N ALA A 35 3.31 -5.35 0.78
CA ALA A 35 3.95 -4.70 -0.35
C ALA A 35 5.01 -3.69 0.12
N ARG A 36 6.17 -3.68 -0.55
CA ARG A 36 7.17 -2.63 -0.35
C ARG A 36 6.66 -1.28 -0.84
N SER A 37 6.05 -1.28 -2.03
CA SER A 37 5.43 -0.14 -2.69
C SER A 37 4.39 -0.62 -3.68
N SER A 38 3.32 0.14 -3.86
CA SER A 38 2.20 -0.26 -4.74
C SER A 38 2.31 0.26 -6.17
N ASP A 39 3.22 1.19 -6.46
CA ASP A 39 3.49 1.73 -7.80
C ASP A 39 4.92 2.33 -7.85
N ASP A 40 5.46 2.60 -9.04
CA ASP A 40 6.78 3.22 -9.22
C ASP A 40 6.77 4.75 -8.99
N TYR A 41 5.56 5.34 -9.04
CA TYR A 41 5.25 6.77 -8.92
C TYR A 41 6.06 7.72 -9.81
N PHE A 42 6.80 7.22 -10.80
CA PHE A 42 7.74 8.03 -11.58
C PHE A 42 6.99 9.09 -12.39
N PHE A 43 5.94 8.67 -13.12
CA PHE A 43 5.15 9.57 -13.95
C PHE A 43 4.35 10.57 -13.13
N ALA A 44 3.76 10.15 -12.01
CA ALA A 44 3.01 11.05 -11.13
C ALA A 44 3.92 12.12 -10.52
N ALA A 45 5.09 11.71 -10.00
CA ALA A 45 6.08 12.65 -9.46
C ALA A 45 6.63 13.58 -10.55
N GLY A 46 6.90 13.04 -11.74
CA GLY A 46 7.41 13.83 -12.85
C GLY A 46 6.42 14.86 -13.37
N PHE A 47 5.12 14.52 -13.42
CA PHE A 47 4.07 15.48 -13.74
C PHE A 47 4.03 16.65 -12.73
N VAL A 48 4.02 16.34 -11.43
CA VAL A 48 4.02 17.37 -10.37
C VAL A 48 5.28 18.24 -10.45
N ALA A 49 6.46 17.63 -10.64
CA ALA A 49 7.72 18.36 -10.80
C ALA A 49 7.68 19.29 -12.02
N THR A 50 7.13 18.82 -13.15
CA THR A 50 7.00 19.60 -14.38
C THR A 50 6.08 20.80 -14.18
N CYS A 51 4.90 20.61 -13.60
CA CYS A 51 4.00 21.70 -13.25
C CYS A 51 4.68 22.71 -12.31
N GLY A 52 5.41 22.23 -11.30
CA GLY A 52 6.17 23.07 -10.37
C GLY A 52 7.24 23.90 -11.08
N ILE A 53 8.01 23.30 -12.00
CA ILE A 53 9.01 24.00 -12.81
C ILE A 53 8.37 25.07 -13.68
N LEU A 54 7.25 24.75 -14.35
CA LEU A 54 6.55 25.72 -15.19
C LEU A 54 6.04 26.91 -14.37
N ILE A 55 5.39 26.66 -13.24
CA ILE A 55 4.90 27.72 -12.35
C ILE A 55 6.08 28.57 -11.83
N ALA A 56 7.14 27.93 -11.36
CA ALA A 56 8.34 28.62 -10.89
C ALA A 56 9.00 29.46 -11.98
N SER A 57 9.01 28.97 -13.22
CA SER A 57 9.56 29.71 -14.36
C SER A 57 8.73 30.96 -14.67
N VAL A 58 7.40 30.88 -14.65
CA VAL A 58 6.51 32.03 -14.86
C VAL A 58 6.70 33.06 -13.75
N LEU A 59 6.76 32.61 -12.50
CA LEU A 59 7.01 33.48 -11.35
C LEU A 59 8.39 34.15 -11.45
N ALA A 60 9.43 33.41 -11.82
CA ALA A 60 10.78 33.96 -12.00
C ALA A 60 10.83 35.01 -13.12
N ALA A 61 10.14 34.78 -14.23
CA ALA A 61 10.04 35.74 -15.33
C ALA A 61 9.31 37.03 -14.90
N PHE A 62 8.20 36.88 -14.17
CA PHE A 62 7.44 38.02 -13.65
C PHE A 62 8.26 38.84 -12.64
N LEU A 63 8.96 38.18 -11.71
CA LEU A 63 9.84 38.83 -10.75
C LEU A 63 11.00 39.54 -11.45
N ALA A 64 11.66 38.89 -12.41
CA ALA A 64 12.74 39.51 -13.17
C ALA A 64 12.27 40.81 -13.85
N HIS A 65 11.09 40.79 -14.46
CA HIS A 65 10.48 41.97 -15.05
C HIS A 65 10.22 43.07 -14.01
N TRP A 66 9.63 42.71 -12.87
CA TRP A 66 9.31 43.65 -11.78
C TRP A 66 10.55 44.36 -11.20
N TYR A 67 11.67 43.65 -11.10
CA TYR A 67 12.93 44.19 -10.56
C TYR A 67 13.85 44.77 -11.64
N TRP A 68 13.36 44.97 -12.88
CA TRP A 68 14.16 45.46 -14.02
C TRP A 68 15.43 44.61 -14.30
N PHE A 69 15.36 43.29 -14.11
CA PHE A 69 16.40 42.37 -14.56
C PHE A 69 16.20 41.96 -16.01
N ASP A 70 17.18 42.24 -16.87
CA ASP A 70 17.17 41.81 -18.27
C ASP A 70 17.64 40.35 -18.41
N ILE A 71 16.69 39.42 -18.49
CA ILE A 71 16.98 38.01 -18.78
C ILE A 71 16.82 37.76 -20.28
N ARG A 72 17.90 37.34 -20.93
CA ARG A 72 17.85 36.90 -22.34
C ARG A 72 16.97 35.66 -22.47
N LEU A 73 15.93 35.73 -23.31
CA LEU A 73 15.02 34.62 -23.62
C LEU A 73 15.69 33.25 -23.88
N PRO A 74 16.78 33.12 -24.66
CA PRO A 74 17.40 31.82 -24.88
C PRO A 74 18.00 31.23 -23.59
N ILE A 75 18.59 32.07 -22.73
CA ILE A 75 19.18 31.62 -21.46
C ILE A 75 18.07 31.16 -20.52
N PHE A 76 16.96 31.91 -20.47
CA PHE A 76 15.79 31.52 -19.69
C PHE A 76 15.23 30.16 -20.14
N GLY A 77 15.05 29.96 -21.44
CA GLY A 77 14.58 28.68 -22.00
C GLY A 77 15.53 27.52 -21.68
N LEU A 78 16.85 27.73 -21.82
CA LEU A 78 17.86 26.72 -21.45
C LEU A 78 17.83 26.40 -19.95
N ALA A 79 17.61 27.40 -19.09
CA ALA A 79 17.49 27.18 -17.64
C ALA A 79 16.26 26.33 -17.28
N VAL A 80 15.11 26.58 -17.91
CA VAL A 80 13.90 25.76 -17.72
C VAL A 80 14.13 24.33 -18.20
N LEU A 81 14.74 24.14 -19.37
CA LEU A 81 15.07 22.82 -19.91
C LEU A 81 16.05 22.07 -18.99
N ALA A 82 17.10 22.75 -18.53
CA ALA A 82 18.07 22.16 -17.62
C ALA A 82 17.42 21.77 -16.29
N ALA A 83 16.53 22.60 -15.74
CA ALA A 83 15.76 22.27 -14.54
C ALA A 83 14.88 21.03 -14.74
N PHE A 84 14.18 20.94 -15.87
CA PHE A 84 13.36 19.78 -16.21
C PHE A 84 14.18 18.49 -16.32
N VAL A 85 15.27 18.51 -17.10
CA VAL A 85 16.15 17.34 -17.27
C VAL A 85 16.75 16.93 -15.93
N SER A 86 17.23 17.89 -15.15
CA SER A 86 17.80 17.62 -13.82
C SER A 86 16.77 17.00 -12.88
N ALA A 87 15.52 17.48 -12.88
CA ALA A 87 14.44 16.90 -12.09
C ALA A 87 14.12 15.46 -12.53
N MET A 88 14.10 15.17 -13.83
CA MET A 88 13.85 13.81 -14.34
C MET A 88 14.96 12.84 -13.93
N VAL A 89 16.22 13.27 -14.05
CA VAL A 89 17.39 12.49 -13.60
C VAL A 89 17.34 12.25 -12.09
N LEU A 90 17.02 13.27 -11.29
CA LEU A 90 16.90 13.13 -9.85
C LEU A 90 15.81 12.12 -9.44
N LEU A 91 14.63 12.19 -10.08
CA LEU A 91 13.54 11.23 -9.84
C LEU A 91 13.90 9.81 -10.29
N TRP A 92 14.72 9.68 -11.33
CA TRP A 92 15.22 8.38 -11.77
C TRP A 92 16.13 7.74 -10.72
N PHE A 93 17.14 8.49 -10.23
CA PHE A 93 18.14 7.98 -9.29
C PHE A 93 17.66 7.87 -7.84
N VAL A 94 16.68 8.68 -7.42
CA VAL A 94 16.25 8.76 -6.00
C VAL A 94 14.74 8.48 -5.86
N PRO A 95 14.33 7.21 -5.72
CA PRO A 95 12.91 6.84 -5.60
C PRO A 95 12.21 7.48 -4.40
N SER A 96 12.92 7.72 -3.29
CA SER A 96 12.36 8.31 -2.08
C SER A 96 11.77 9.71 -2.29
N ILE A 97 12.31 10.49 -3.26
CA ILE A 97 11.80 11.83 -3.59
C ILE A 97 10.44 11.75 -4.29
N ARG A 98 10.16 10.65 -4.99
CA ARG A 98 8.88 10.44 -5.70
C ARG A 98 7.71 10.50 -4.71
N MET A 99 7.84 9.85 -3.54
CA MET A 99 6.79 9.86 -2.52
C MET A 99 6.53 11.23 -1.88
N LEU A 100 7.52 12.13 -1.91
CA LEU A 100 7.36 13.50 -1.41
C LEU A 100 6.52 14.35 -2.37
N LEU A 101 6.74 14.20 -3.68
CA LEU A 101 6.03 14.96 -4.72
C LEU A 101 4.60 14.46 -4.93
N VAL A 102 4.34 13.16 -4.77
CA VAL A 102 3.02 12.60 -5.06
C VAL A 102 2.03 12.85 -3.91
N PRO A 103 0.88 13.50 -4.19
CA PRO A 103 -0.17 13.72 -3.19
C PRO A 103 -0.66 12.43 -2.55
N ARG A 104 -0.99 12.48 -1.25
CA ARG A 104 -1.48 11.32 -0.47
C ARG A 104 -2.69 10.64 -1.13
N ARG A 105 -3.61 11.41 -1.71
CA ARG A 105 -4.80 10.88 -2.40
C ARG A 105 -4.45 9.93 -3.54
N ILE A 106 -3.40 10.24 -4.32
CA ILE A 106 -2.97 9.38 -5.44
C ILE A 106 -2.29 8.13 -4.90
N ARG A 107 -1.42 8.27 -3.90
CA ARG A 107 -0.75 7.13 -3.25
C ARG A 107 -1.76 6.14 -2.67
N TYR A 108 -2.76 6.62 -1.95
CA TYR A 108 -3.77 5.76 -1.33
C TYR A 108 -4.64 5.08 -2.39
N LYS A 109 -5.01 5.80 -3.46
CA LYS A 109 -5.72 5.18 -4.59
C LYS A 109 -4.91 4.07 -5.25
N ARG A 110 -3.59 4.27 -5.45
CA ARG A 110 -2.71 3.25 -6.03
C ARG A 110 -2.55 2.04 -5.11
N ALA A 111 -2.38 2.28 -3.81
CA ALA A 111 -2.31 1.21 -2.81
C ALA A 111 -3.60 0.38 -2.75
N HIS A 112 -4.76 1.04 -2.71
CA HIS A 112 -6.07 0.38 -2.78
C HIS A 112 -6.24 -0.47 -4.05
N LEU A 113 -5.86 0.08 -5.23
CA LEU A 113 -5.93 -0.67 -6.49
C LEU A 113 -5.01 -1.89 -6.49
N ASN A 114 -3.82 -1.80 -5.88
CA ASN A 114 -2.93 -2.94 -5.73
C ASN A 114 -3.55 -3.99 -4.78
N ALA A 115 -4.10 -3.57 -3.63
CA ALA A 115 -4.79 -4.47 -2.71
C ALA A 115 -5.92 -5.23 -3.43
N LEU A 116 -6.78 -4.53 -4.18
CA LEU A 116 -7.84 -5.13 -4.98
C LEU A 116 -7.29 -6.08 -6.04
N GLN A 117 -6.20 -5.70 -6.72
CA GLN A 117 -5.55 -6.57 -7.71
C GLN A 117 -5.04 -7.86 -7.05
N GLN A 118 -4.46 -7.80 -5.85
CA GLN A 118 -4.02 -9.00 -5.13
C GLN A 118 -5.20 -9.86 -4.69
N PHE A 119 -6.27 -9.25 -4.18
CA PHE A 119 -7.49 -9.95 -3.79
C PHE A 119 -8.10 -10.75 -4.96
N LEU A 120 -8.15 -10.13 -6.14
CA LEU A 120 -8.65 -10.76 -7.36
C LEU A 120 -7.66 -11.79 -7.93
N ALA A 121 -6.37 -11.47 -8.02
CA ALA A 121 -5.37 -12.36 -8.61
C ALA A 121 -5.15 -13.64 -7.82
N ARG A 122 -5.45 -13.63 -6.51
CA ARG A 122 -5.26 -14.76 -5.61
C ARG A 122 -6.53 -15.56 -5.37
N ASN A 123 -7.60 -15.26 -6.10
CA ASN A 123 -8.87 -15.98 -5.99
C ASN A 123 -9.42 -16.03 -4.56
N VAL A 124 -9.06 -15.07 -3.69
CA VAL A 124 -9.60 -14.94 -2.33
C VAL A 124 -11.13 -14.75 -2.34
N HIS A 125 -11.66 -14.33 -3.49
CA HIS A 125 -13.09 -14.17 -3.80
C HIS A 125 -13.76 -15.44 -4.38
N ILE A 126 -12.99 -16.49 -4.62
CA ILE A 126 -13.47 -17.79 -5.13
C ILE A 126 -13.36 -18.81 -3.99
N THR A 127 -13.98 -18.49 -2.86
CA THR A 127 -14.24 -19.52 -1.84
C THR A 127 -15.68 -19.99 -1.93
N GLU A 128 -15.96 -21.25 -1.55
CA GLU A 128 -17.30 -21.84 -1.70
C GLU A 128 -18.37 -21.00 -0.98
N LYS A 129 -17.99 -20.41 0.16
CA LYS A 129 -18.85 -19.56 1.01
C LYS A 129 -18.64 -18.06 0.82
N ARG A 130 -17.70 -17.61 -0.01
CA ARG A 130 -17.31 -16.18 -0.18
C ARG A 130 -16.96 -15.51 1.15
N THR A 131 -16.13 -16.20 1.92
CA THR A 131 -15.66 -15.85 3.27
C THR A 131 -14.17 -15.53 3.32
N GLY A 132 -13.57 -15.12 2.20
CA GLY A 132 -12.17 -14.67 2.17
C GLY A 132 -12.00 -13.22 2.63
N ILE A 133 -10.95 -12.97 3.40
CA ILE A 133 -10.45 -11.62 3.72
C ILE A 133 -9.00 -11.46 3.27
N LEU A 134 -8.63 -10.26 2.85
CA LEU A 134 -7.26 -9.85 2.58
C LEU A 134 -6.85 -8.75 3.56
N LEU A 135 -5.79 -8.99 4.32
CA LEU A 135 -5.06 -7.98 5.07
C LEU A 135 -3.89 -7.48 4.22
N PHE A 136 -3.94 -6.22 3.82
CA PHE A 136 -2.93 -5.61 2.96
C PHE A 136 -2.19 -4.48 3.67
N VAL A 137 -0.86 -4.48 3.58
CA VAL A 137 0.00 -3.39 4.08
C VAL A 137 0.96 -2.96 2.98
N SER A 138 1.05 -1.66 2.71
CA SER A 138 2.01 -1.05 1.78
C SER A 138 2.94 -0.10 2.51
N MET A 139 4.23 -0.46 2.57
CA MET A 139 5.23 0.22 3.40
C MET A 139 5.53 1.64 2.91
N ALA A 140 5.76 1.83 1.61
CA ALA A 140 6.12 3.14 1.07
C ALA A 140 4.99 4.19 1.24
N GLU A 141 3.74 3.76 1.12
CA GLU A 141 2.54 4.59 1.22
C GLU A 141 2.08 4.80 2.66
N HIS A 142 2.62 4.03 3.62
CA HIS A 142 2.11 3.95 5.00
C HIS A 142 0.61 3.67 5.01
N TYR A 143 0.20 2.71 4.20
CA TYR A 143 -1.20 2.38 3.94
C TYR A 143 -1.49 0.95 4.37
N ALA A 144 -2.62 0.74 5.02
CA ALA A 144 -3.15 -0.59 5.30
C ALA A 144 -4.64 -0.61 4.99
N GLU A 145 -5.12 -1.76 4.54
CA GLU A 145 -6.52 -1.98 4.19
C GLU A 145 -6.88 -3.44 4.46
N VAL A 146 -8.14 -3.67 4.86
CA VAL A 146 -8.73 -4.99 4.91
C VAL A 146 -9.83 -5.06 3.87
N ILE A 147 -9.73 -6.00 2.92
CA ILE A 147 -10.73 -6.24 1.89
C ILE A 147 -11.42 -7.56 2.23
N ALA A 148 -12.73 -7.51 2.44
CA ALA A 148 -13.55 -8.69 2.68
C ALA A 148 -14.44 -9.00 1.48
N ASP A 149 -14.69 -10.29 1.22
CA ASP A 149 -15.65 -10.69 0.20
C ASP A 149 -17.10 -10.38 0.63
N ALA A 150 -18.02 -10.42 -0.32
CA ALA A 150 -19.42 -10.03 -0.15
C ALA A 150 -20.13 -10.82 0.96
N GLY A 151 -19.78 -12.08 1.20
CA GLY A 151 -20.38 -12.90 2.26
C GLY A 151 -20.10 -12.31 3.65
N ILE A 152 -18.88 -11.84 3.87
CA ILE A 152 -18.44 -11.23 5.13
C ILE A 152 -18.94 -9.79 5.26
N ASN A 153 -18.86 -9.01 4.18
CA ASN A 153 -19.22 -7.59 4.20
C ASN A 153 -20.71 -7.33 4.54
N VAL A 154 -21.57 -8.33 4.38
CA VAL A 154 -22.99 -8.25 4.78
C VAL A 154 -23.19 -8.45 6.29
N ARG A 155 -22.24 -9.10 6.98
CA ARG A 155 -22.40 -9.54 8.37
C ARG A 155 -21.55 -8.78 9.40
N VAL A 156 -20.49 -8.11 8.94
CA VAL A 156 -19.52 -7.43 9.81
C VAL A 156 -19.55 -5.93 9.51
N GLU A 157 -19.64 -5.11 10.56
CA GLU A 157 -19.70 -3.65 10.39
C GLU A 157 -18.32 -3.05 10.08
N GLN A 158 -18.30 -1.91 9.39
CA GLN A 158 -17.05 -1.26 8.97
C GLN A 158 -16.17 -0.84 10.16
N GLU A 159 -16.80 -0.49 11.27
CA GLU A 159 -16.16 -0.10 12.53
C GLU A 159 -15.25 -1.20 13.09
N GLU A 160 -15.61 -2.48 12.91
CA GLU A 160 -14.82 -3.62 13.39
C GLU A 160 -13.54 -3.79 12.55
N TRP A 161 -13.63 -3.60 11.24
CA TRP A 161 -12.48 -3.60 10.34
C TRP A 161 -11.52 -2.43 10.62
N ASN A 162 -12.06 -1.26 11.00
CA ASN A 162 -11.24 -0.08 11.28
C ASN A 162 -10.27 -0.33 12.45
N ALA A 163 -10.66 -1.12 13.46
CA ALA A 163 -9.78 -1.49 14.56
C ALA A 163 -8.58 -2.35 14.07
N ILE A 164 -8.84 -3.33 13.21
CA ILE A 164 -7.81 -4.20 12.63
C ILE A 164 -6.85 -3.37 11.76
N VAL A 165 -7.39 -2.50 10.90
CA VAL A 165 -6.58 -1.59 10.08
C VAL A 165 -5.72 -0.67 10.96
N SER A 166 -6.26 -0.13 12.05
CA SER A 166 -5.51 0.72 12.97
C SER A 166 -4.32 0.00 13.60
N THR A 167 -4.48 -1.29 13.92
CA THR A 167 -3.43 -2.15 14.47
C THR A 167 -2.29 -2.33 13.46
N LEU A 168 -2.63 -2.65 12.21
CA LEU A 168 -1.66 -2.77 11.12
C LEU A 168 -0.88 -1.47 10.91
N ILE A 169 -1.56 -0.33 10.86
CA ILE A 169 -0.91 0.99 10.67
C ILE A 169 0.00 1.32 11.85
N HIS A 170 -0.43 1.08 13.09
CA HIS A 170 0.37 1.35 14.28
C HIS A 170 1.71 0.61 14.23
N HIS A 171 1.68 -0.69 13.98
CA HIS A 171 2.87 -1.53 13.95
C HIS A 171 3.75 -1.28 12.72
N ALA A 172 3.15 -1.05 11.55
CA ALA A 172 3.89 -0.68 10.34
C ALA A 172 4.69 0.61 10.53
N SER A 173 4.14 1.60 11.24
CA SER A 173 4.83 2.86 11.54
C SER A 173 6.08 2.71 12.42
N ARG A 174 6.21 1.57 13.12
CA ARG A 174 7.31 1.26 14.05
C ARG A 174 8.29 0.22 13.50
N ALA A 175 8.16 -0.14 12.22
CA ALA A 175 8.89 -1.24 11.59
C ALA A 175 8.70 -2.61 12.29
N ALA A 176 7.59 -2.79 12.99
CA ALA A 176 7.23 -4.03 13.70
C ALA A 176 6.12 -4.80 12.94
N VAL A 177 6.26 -4.91 11.63
CA VAL A 177 5.19 -5.37 10.72
C VAL A 177 4.76 -6.82 11.05
N GLY A 178 5.70 -7.68 11.43
CA GLY A 178 5.40 -9.07 11.81
C GLY A 178 4.47 -9.17 13.02
N GLU A 179 4.72 -8.38 14.06
CA GLU A 179 3.83 -8.28 15.22
C GLU A 179 2.46 -7.71 14.83
N GLY A 180 2.45 -6.70 13.96
CA GLY A 180 1.22 -6.11 13.44
C GLY A 180 0.32 -7.11 12.72
N PHE A 181 0.89 -7.95 11.85
CA PHE A 181 0.11 -8.99 11.18
C PHE A 181 -0.40 -10.03 12.16
N VAL A 182 0.45 -10.55 13.06
CA VAL A 182 0.02 -11.57 14.05
C VAL A 182 -1.13 -11.05 14.90
N GLU A 183 -1.07 -9.80 15.37
CA GLU A 183 -2.14 -9.20 16.15
C GLU A 183 -3.40 -8.97 15.33
N ALA A 184 -3.27 -8.43 14.11
CA ALA A 184 -4.40 -8.17 13.22
C ALA A 184 -5.11 -9.46 12.78
N ILE A 185 -4.36 -10.53 12.48
CA ILE A 185 -4.90 -11.85 12.15
C ILE A 185 -5.63 -12.43 13.37
N GLY A 186 -5.08 -12.30 14.57
CA GLY A 186 -5.76 -12.73 15.79
C GLY A 186 -7.06 -11.97 16.06
N GLN A 187 -7.13 -10.68 15.74
CA GLN A 187 -8.36 -9.89 15.82
C GLN A 187 -9.36 -10.33 14.74
N ALA A 188 -8.91 -10.51 13.50
CA ALA A 188 -9.73 -10.96 12.38
C ALA A 188 -10.31 -12.35 12.63
N GLY A 189 -9.52 -13.32 13.09
CA GLY A 189 -9.97 -14.67 13.41
C GLY A 189 -11.08 -14.70 14.47
N LYS A 190 -10.95 -13.89 15.54
CA LYS A 190 -11.99 -13.76 16.57
C LYS A 190 -13.29 -13.15 16.03
N LEU A 191 -13.16 -12.16 15.14
CA LEU A 191 -14.30 -11.53 14.50
C LEU A 191 -15.01 -12.53 13.58
N LEU A 192 -14.24 -13.23 12.74
CA LEU A 192 -14.76 -14.23 11.82
C LEU A 192 -15.39 -15.41 12.56
N SER A 193 -14.79 -15.91 13.65
CA SER A 193 -15.36 -17.04 14.41
C SER A 193 -16.71 -16.71 15.06
N HIS A 194 -16.98 -15.44 15.35
CA HIS A 194 -18.29 -15.00 15.85
C HIS A 194 -19.40 -15.07 14.78
N HIS A 195 -19.07 -14.71 13.53
CA HIS A 195 -20.05 -14.61 12.44
C HIS A 195 -20.09 -15.86 11.53
N PHE A 196 -18.98 -16.60 11.47
CA PHE A 196 -18.68 -17.73 10.59
C PHE A 196 -17.87 -18.79 11.36
N PRO A 197 -18.44 -19.45 12.38
CA PRO A 197 -17.73 -20.50 13.12
C PRO A 197 -17.28 -21.64 12.19
N ALA A 198 -16.21 -22.35 12.58
CA ALA A 198 -15.75 -23.53 11.86
C ALA A 198 -16.84 -24.60 11.78
N GLY A 199 -17.00 -25.21 10.60
CA GLY A 199 -17.88 -26.36 10.38
C GLY A 199 -17.10 -27.68 10.41
N ASP A 200 -17.80 -28.79 10.61
CA ASP A 200 -17.15 -30.12 10.70
C ASP A 200 -16.47 -30.58 9.38
N ASP A 201 -16.85 -29.99 8.23
CA ASP A 201 -16.33 -30.29 6.88
C ASP A 201 -15.51 -29.13 6.29
N ASP A 202 -14.96 -28.25 7.12
CA ASP A 202 -14.19 -27.10 6.63
C ASP A 202 -12.81 -27.56 6.13
N VAL A 203 -12.55 -27.32 4.83
CA VAL A 203 -11.29 -27.65 4.17
C VAL A 203 -10.58 -26.35 3.87
N ASN A 204 -9.31 -26.23 4.27
CA ASN A 204 -8.50 -25.05 3.96
C ASN A 204 -8.40 -24.85 2.44
N GLU A 205 -8.90 -23.72 1.94
CA GLU A 205 -8.97 -23.38 0.52
C GLU A 205 -7.78 -22.51 0.04
N LEU A 206 -7.03 -21.87 0.95
CA LEU A 206 -5.92 -20.96 0.63
C LEU A 206 -4.58 -21.39 1.26
N ASP A 207 -3.48 -20.76 0.86
CA ASP A 207 -2.15 -21.04 1.45
C ASP A 207 -1.86 -20.11 2.65
N ASP A 208 -1.49 -20.70 3.80
CA ASP A 208 -1.28 -20.00 5.08
C ASP A 208 0.07 -19.26 5.18
N HIS A 209 0.37 -18.33 4.28
CA HIS A 209 1.62 -17.58 4.33
C HIS A 209 1.50 -16.12 3.92
N LEU A 210 2.38 -15.29 4.48
CA LEU A 210 2.54 -13.90 4.07
C LEU A 210 3.15 -13.84 2.68
N ILE A 211 2.52 -13.08 1.78
CA ILE A 211 3.12 -12.72 0.49
C ILE A 211 3.84 -11.38 0.59
N GLU A 212 5.12 -11.36 0.23
CA GLU A 212 5.89 -10.13 0.04
C GLU A 212 5.95 -9.71 -1.44
N LEU A 213 5.67 -8.44 -1.73
CA LEU A 213 5.66 -7.83 -3.08
C LEU A 213 6.64 -6.66 -3.22
#